data_AF-A0A920IYH1-F1
#
_entry.id   AF-A0A920IYH1-F1
#
_cell.length_a   1.000
_cell.length_b   1.000
_cell.length_c   1.000
_cell.angle_alpha   90.00
_cell.angle_beta   90.00
_cell.angle_gamma   90.00
#
_symmetry.space_group_name_H-M   'P 1'
#
loop_
_entity.id
_entity.type
_entity.pdbx_description
1 polymer ?
#
loop_
_entity_poly.entity_id
_entity_poly.type
_entity_poly.pdbx_seq_one_letter_code
_entity_poly.pdbx_strand_id
1 'polypeptide(L)'
;MWGLVTFAAMIPMVLVNPFIGYLADKFQRRRILQLMFFINFVHNLGLAILYFFDLILAWHLVILAFIQGSARAAQMPSGQALVPNIVPKENLLNAVALNMSTVHATRLLGPLAVAPFLSYIGSNENSINGTDLAFSICTGFYALNFIFSL
;
A
#
# COMPACT_ATOMS: atom_id res chain seq x y z
N MET A 1 19.48 -3.75 -11.02
CA MET A 1 18.58 -4.39 -10.03
C MET A 1 17.26 -3.65 -9.85
N TRP A 2 17.26 -2.32 -9.69
CA TRP A 2 16.03 -1.50 -9.54
C TRP A 2 14.93 -1.79 -10.58
N GLY A 3 15.28 -1.90 -11.87
CA GLY A 3 14.31 -2.21 -12.93
C GLY A 3 13.64 -3.58 -12.82
N LEU A 4 14.29 -4.57 -12.20
CA LEU A 4 13.73 -5.91 -12.04
C LEU A 4 12.72 -5.95 -10.89
N VAL A 5 12.99 -5.18 -9.82
CA VAL A 5 12.09 -5.01 -8.68
C VAL A 5 10.83 -4.23 -9.10
N THR A 6 10.98 -3.16 -9.89
CA THR A 6 9.81 -2.42 -10.40
C THR A 6 8.97 -3.26 -11.36
N PHE A 7 9.60 -4.04 -12.23
CA PHE A 7 8.91 -4.97 -13.11
C PHE A 7 8.13 -6.04 -12.32
N ALA A 8 8.76 -6.63 -11.30
CA ALA A 8 8.11 -7.58 -10.40
C ALA A 8 6.95 -6.95 -9.59
N ALA A 9 7.01 -5.67 -9.27
CA ALA A 9 5.90 -4.95 -8.62
C ALA A 9 4.72 -4.65 -9.58
N MET A 10 4.98 -4.51 -10.88
CA MET A 10 3.96 -4.16 -11.88
C MET A 10 3.29 -5.36 -12.53
N ILE A 11 4.02 -6.47 -12.75
CA ILE A 11 3.46 -7.72 -13.30
C ILE A 11 2.16 -8.16 -12.58
N PRO A 12 2.10 -8.20 -11.23
CA PRO A 12 0.91 -8.65 -10.55
C PRO A 12 -0.28 -7.72 -10.76
N MET A 13 -0.06 -6.42 -10.96
CA MET A 13 -1.14 -5.50 -11.29
C MET A 13 -1.84 -5.85 -12.61
N VAL A 14 -1.16 -6.54 -13.54
CA VAL A 14 -1.77 -6.97 -14.80
C VAL A 14 -2.39 -8.37 -14.65
N LEU A 15 -1.67 -9.30 -14.03
CA LEU A 15 -2.10 -10.71 -13.92
C LEU A 15 -3.17 -10.96 -12.85
N VAL A 16 -3.07 -10.29 -11.70
CA VAL A 16 -3.91 -10.56 -10.54
C VAL A 16 -5.22 -9.78 -10.59
N ASN A 17 -5.27 -8.65 -11.31
CA ASN A 17 -6.45 -7.81 -11.43
C ASN A 17 -7.72 -8.54 -11.96
N PRO A 18 -7.67 -9.37 -13.03
CA PRO A 18 -8.84 -10.16 -13.43
C PRO A 18 -9.24 -11.21 -12.39
N PHE A 19 -8.28 -11.82 -11.68
CA PHE A 19 -8.54 -12.77 -10.60
C PHE A 19 -9.22 -12.10 -9.40
N ILE A 20 -8.81 -10.89 -9.05
CA ILE A 20 -9.42 -10.09 -8.00
C ILE A 20 -10.85 -9.71 -8.37
N GLY A 21 -11.11 -9.34 -9.63
CA GLY A 21 -12.47 -9.06 -10.11
C GLY A 21 -13.40 -10.25 -9.88
N TYR A 22 -12.98 -11.45 -10.30
CA TYR A 22 -13.72 -12.69 -10.03
C TYR A 22 -13.90 -12.96 -8.52
N LEU A 23 -12.86 -12.75 -7.72
CA LEU A 23 -12.92 -12.99 -6.27
C LEU A 23 -13.84 -11.97 -5.57
N ALA A 24 -13.88 -10.72 -6.04
CA ALA A 24 -14.71 -9.63 -5.54
C ALA A 24 -16.19 -9.79 -5.87
N ASP A 25 -16.52 -10.52 -6.93
CA ASP A 25 -17.89 -10.90 -7.25
C ASP A 25 -18.36 -12.11 -6.43
N LYS A 26 -17.45 -12.99 -6.01
CA LYS A 26 -17.77 -14.22 -5.26
C LYS A 26 -17.75 -14.07 -3.74
N PHE A 27 -16.93 -13.17 -3.20
CA PHE A 27 -16.77 -12.96 -1.76
C PHE A 27 -17.19 -11.56 -1.31
N GLN A 28 -17.63 -11.43 -0.06
CA GLN A 28 -17.94 -10.14 0.55
C GLN A 28 -16.71 -9.22 0.50
N ARG A 29 -16.83 -8.08 -0.19
CA ARG A 29 -15.74 -7.11 -0.45
C ARG A 29 -14.97 -6.69 0.81
N ARG A 30 -15.67 -6.60 1.95
CA ARG A 30 -15.07 -6.29 3.26
C ARG A 30 -14.04 -7.34 3.71
N ARG A 31 -14.33 -8.63 3.51
CA ARG A 31 -13.40 -9.73 3.87
C ARG A 31 -12.16 -9.75 2.98
N ILE A 32 -12.30 -9.39 1.70
CA ILE A 32 -11.17 -9.30 0.77
C ILE A 32 -10.23 -8.17 1.21
N LEU A 33 -10.77 -7.01 1.59
CA LEU A 33 -9.97 -5.90 2.11
C LEU A 33 -9.23 -6.29 3.40
N GLN A 34 -9.91 -6.92 4.35
CA GLN A 34 -9.28 -7.41 5.59
C GLN A 34 -8.12 -8.37 5.30
N LEU A 35 -8.31 -9.31 4.34
CA LEU A 35 -7.24 -10.22 3.92
C LEU A 35 -6.06 -9.47 3.28
N MET A 36 -6.32 -8.45 2.47
CA MET A 36 -5.26 -7.65 1.83
C MET A 36 -4.49 -6.79 2.84
N PHE A 37 -5.15 -6.24 3.84
CA PHE A 37 -4.46 -5.54 4.94
C PHE A 37 -3.62 -6.52 5.76
N PHE A 38 -4.13 -7.72 6.04
CA PHE A 38 -3.37 -8.76 6.72
C PHE A 38 -2.12 -9.18 5.92
N ILE A 39 -2.24 -9.38 4.60
CA ILE A 39 -1.10 -9.68 3.72
C ILE A 39 -0.07 -8.55 3.75
N ASN A 40 -0.51 -7.28 3.68
CA ASN A 40 0.40 -6.12 3.77
C ASN A 40 1.11 -6.03 5.12
N PHE A 41 0.41 -6.37 6.21
CA PHE A 41 0.98 -6.40 7.55
C PHE A 41 2.06 -7.48 7.67
N VAL A 42 1.76 -8.72 7.25
CA VAL A 42 2.73 -9.84 7.25
C VAL A 42 3.93 -9.51 6.35
N HIS A 43 3.70 -8.89 5.21
CA HIS A 43 4.74 -8.44 4.30
C HIS A 43 5.67 -7.39 4.95
N ASN A 44 5.11 -6.36 5.59
CA ASN A 44 5.90 -5.35 6.30
C ASN A 44 6.71 -5.98 7.45
N LEU A 45 6.10 -6.89 8.19
CA LEU A 45 6.76 -7.59 9.29
C LEU A 45 7.94 -8.43 8.80
N GLY A 46 7.77 -9.16 7.69
CA GLY A 46 8.86 -9.91 7.05
C GLY A 46 10.00 -9.00 6.59
N LEU A 47 9.68 -7.84 6.01
CA LEU A 47 10.67 -6.87 5.55
C LEU A 47 11.44 -6.23 6.72
N ALA A 48 10.74 -5.92 7.82
CA ALA A 48 11.35 -5.41 9.05
C ALA A 48 12.31 -6.42 9.68
N ILE A 49 11.93 -7.71 9.74
CA ILE A 49 12.80 -8.78 10.25
C ILE A 49 14.06 -8.89 9.38
N LEU A 50 13.89 -8.96 8.05
CA LEU A 50 15.04 -9.05 7.14
C LEU A 50 16.00 -7.88 7.29
N TYR A 51 15.47 -6.68 7.51
CA TYR A 51 16.26 -5.47 7.80
C TYR A 51 17.03 -5.59 9.11
N PHE A 52 16.36 -5.98 10.20
CA PHE A 52 17.02 -6.12 11.52
C PHE A 52 18.13 -7.18 11.55
N PHE A 53 18.01 -8.24 10.76
CA PHE A 53 19.03 -9.29 10.68
C PHE A 53 20.10 -9.03 9.62
N ASP A 54 20.05 -7.91 8.88
CA ASP A 54 20.97 -7.56 7.79
C ASP A 54 21.07 -8.63 6.68
N LEU A 55 20.03 -9.46 6.53
CA LEU A 55 19.94 -10.56 5.57
C LEU A 55 19.27 -10.13 4.25
N ILE A 56 19.27 -8.83 3.94
CA ILE A 56 18.62 -8.30 2.74
C ILE A 56 19.44 -8.67 1.49
N LEU A 57 19.05 -9.78 0.85
CA LEU A 57 19.49 -10.10 -0.50
C LEU A 57 18.53 -9.50 -1.55
N ALA A 58 19.06 -9.20 -2.74
CA ALA A 58 18.30 -8.66 -3.86
C ALA A 58 17.08 -9.51 -4.26
N TRP A 59 17.15 -10.83 -4.10
CA TRP A 59 16.04 -11.75 -4.39
C TRP A 59 14.85 -11.59 -3.44
N HIS A 60 15.10 -11.28 -2.16
CA HIS A 60 14.03 -11.02 -1.20
C HIS A 60 13.23 -9.79 -1.61
N LEU A 61 13.90 -8.72 -2.06
CA LEU A 61 13.24 -7.51 -2.54
C LEU A 61 12.37 -7.77 -3.78
N VAL A 62 12.78 -8.67 -4.68
CA VAL A 62 11.98 -9.03 -5.87
C VAL A 62 10.71 -9.79 -5.47
N ILE A 63 10.82 -10.78 -4.58
CA ILE A 63 9.66 -11.56 -4.09
C ILE A 63 8.71 -10.65 -3.30
N LEU A 64 9.27 -9.82 -2.42
CA LEU A 64 8.53 -8.85 -1.64
C LEU A 64 7.79 -7.86 -2.57
N ALA A 65 8.48 -7.29 -3.56
CA ALA A 65 7.86 -6.39 -4.53
C ALA A 65 6.70 -7.06 -5.30
N PHE A 66 6.83 -8.34 -5.66
CA PHE A 66 5.76 -9.10 -6.31
C PHE A 66 4.53 -9.29 -5.41
N ILE A 67 4.75 -9.65 -4.13
CA ILE A 67 3.66 -9.79 -3.14
C ILE A 67 2.98 -8.44 -2.92
N GLN A 68 3.76 -7.37 -2.76
CA GLN A 68 3.24 -6.03 -2.57
C GLN A 68 2.45 -5.54 -3.79
N GLY A 69 2.95 -5.79 -5.00
CA GLY A 69 2.24 -5.50 -6.24
C GLY A 69 0.90 -6.23 -6.33
N SER A 70 0.86 -7.50 -5.88
CA SER A 70 -0.36 -8.31 -5.84
C SER A 70 -1.39 -7.77 -4.85
N ALA A 71 -0.96 -7.42 -3.64
CA ALA A 71 -1.83 -6.86 -2.63
C ALA A 71 -2.37 -5.48 -3.05
N ARG A 72 -1.53 -4.65 -3.65
CA ARG A 72 -1.90 -3.32 -4.15
C ARG A 72 -2.91 -3.38 -5.28
N ALA A 73 -2.81 -4.38 -6.16
CA ALA A 73 -3.78 -4.63 -7.22
C ALA A 73 -5.19 -4.89 -6.65
N ALA A 74 -5.29 -5.49 -5.47
CA ALA A 74 -6.57 -5.79 -4.82
C ALA A 74 -7.15 -4.66 -3.98
N GLN A 75 -6.28 -3.88 -3.33
CA GLN A 75 -6.69 -2.78 -2.46
C GLN A 75 -7.36 -1.65 -3.25
N MET A 76 -6.82 -1.31 -4.42
CA MET A 76 -7.31 -0.18 -5.23
C MET A 76 -8.78 -0.32 -5.66
N PRO A 77 -9.21 -1.43 -6.31
CA PRO A 77 -10.60 -1.61 -6.71
C PRO A 77 -11.54 -1.81 -5.52
N SER A 78 -11.09 -2.52 -4.48
CA SER A 78 -11.92 -2.80 -3.31
C SER A 78 -12.23 -1.53 -2.50
N GLY A 79 -11.27 -0.61 -2.37
CA GLY A 79 -11.49 0.69 -1.75
C GLY A 79 -12.41 1.61 -2.55
N GLN A 80 -12.26 1.64 -3.88
CA GLN A 80 -13.13 2.42 -4.77
C GLN A 80 -14.58 1.91 -4.77
N ALA A 81 -14.77 0.59 -4.62
CA ALA A 81 -16.07 -0.06 -4.60
C ALA A 81 -16.85 0.09 -3.27
N LEU A 82 -16.22 0.61 -2.22
CA LEU A 82 -16.86 0.91 -0.93
C LEU A 82 -17.52 2.29 -0.89
N VAL A 83 -16.95 3.28 -1.58
CA VAL A 83 -17.49 4.64 -1.67
C VAL A 83 -18.99 4.66 -2.03
N PRO A 84 -19.47 3.89 -3.04
CA PRO A 84 -20.88 3.90 -3.39
C PRO A 84 -21.82 3.19 -2.40
N ASN A 85 -21.29 2.40 -1.45
CA ASN A 85 -22.11 1.74 -0.43
C ASN A 85 -22.36 2.62 0.81
N ILE A 86 -21.58 3.69 0.98
CA ILE A 86 -21.62 4.56 2.18
C ILE A 86 -22.29 5.91 1.86
N VAL A 87 -22.43 6.26 0.58
CA VAL A 87 -22.92 7.56 0.12
C VAL A 87 -24.26 7.41 -0.62
N PRO A 88 -25.29 8.22 -0.30
CA PRO A 88 -26.57 8.20 -1.01
C PRO A 88 -26.42 8.52 -2.50
N LYS A 89 -27.31 7.96 -3.33
CA LYS A 89 -27.20 7.98 -4.81
C LYS A 89 -27.06 9.39 -5.38
N GLU A 90 -27.72 10.38 -4.79
CA GLU A 90 -27.65 11.77 -5.23
C GLU A 90 -26.25 12.38 -5.11
N ASN A 91 -25.45 11.92 -4.13
CA ASN A 91 -24.12 12.45 -3.84
C ASN A 91 -22.98 11.59 -4.41
N LEU A 92 -23.29 10.50 -5.11
CA LEU A 92 -22.28 9.57 -5.64
C LEU A 92 -21.28 10.24 -6.58
N LEU A 93 -21.76 11.06 -7.52
CA LEU A 93 -20.87 11.73 -8.49
C LEU A 93 -19.89 12.67 -7.77
N ASN A 94 -20.38 13.41 -6.78
CA ASN A 94 -19.56 14.34 -6.00
C ASN A 94 -18.56 13.59 -5.11
N ALA A 95 -18.97 12.47 -4.50
CA ALA A 95 -18.09 11.60 -3.71
C ALA A 95 -17.00 10.93 -4.56
N VAL A 96 -17.34 10.46 -5.76
CA VAL A 96 -16.34 9.91 -6.70
C VAL A 96 -15.37 10.99 -7.16
N ALA A 97 -15.87 12.18 -7.51
CA ALA A 97 -15.02 13.30 -7.91
C ALA A 97 -14.07 13.71 -6.78
N LEU A 98 -14.55 13.77 -5.54
CA LEU A 98 -13.75 14.10 -4.37
C LEU A 98 -12.72 13.01 -4.02
N ASN A 99 -13.08 11.73 -4.18
CA ASN A 99 -12.14 10.64 -3.98
C ASN A 99 -11.01 10.70 -5.02
N MET A 100 -11.35 10.95 -6.29
CA MET A 100 -10.36 11.08 -7.35
C MET A 100 -9.47 12.31 -7.14
N SER A 101 -10.03 13.45 -6.76
CA SER A 101 -9.24 14.65 -6.44
C SER A 101 -8.30 14.41 -5.26
N THR A 102 -8.76 13.68 -4.23
CA THR A 102 -7.93 13.27 -3.10
C THR A 102 -6.79 12.37 -3.56
N VAL A 103 -7.05 11.34 -4.37
CA VAL A 103 -5.99 10.44 -4.89
C VAL A 103 -4.97 11.21 -5.72
N HIS A 104 -5.41 12.10 -6.60
CA HIS A 104 -4.52 12.92 -7.41
C HIS A 104 -3.72 13.91 -6.55
N ALA A 105 -4.35 14.54 -5.56
CA ALA A 105 -3.69 15.42 -4.60
C ALA A 105 -2.64 14.67 -3.79
N THR A 106 -2.95 13.48 -3.25
CA THR A 106 -1.99 12.65 -2.50
C THR A 106 -0.82 12.19 -3.38
N ARG A 107 -1.07 11.85 -4.65
CA ARG A 107 0.00 11.48 -5.60
C ARG A 107 0.94 12.63 -5.93
N LEU A 108 0.44 13.86 -5.89
CA LEU A 108 1.23 15.06 -6.17
C LEU A 108 1.94 15.57 -4.91
N LEU A 109 1.20 15.75 -3.81
CA LEU A 109 1.68 16.28 -2.55
C LEU A 109 2.54 15.28 -1.77
N GLY A 110 2.28 13.97 -1.89
CA GLY A 110 3.00 12.92 -1.20
C GLY A 110 4.51 12.96 -1.48
N PRO A 111 4.96 12.76 -2.72
CA PRO A 111 6.38 12.83 -3.07
C PRO A 111 7.02 14.20 -2.77
N LEU A 112 6.25 15.28 -2.95
CA LEU A 112 6.67 16.66 -2.68
C LEU A 112 6.98 16.90 -1.19
N ALA A 113 6.18 16.32 -0.30
CA ALA A 113 6.38 16.42 1.14
C ALA A 113 7.44 15.45 1.66
N VAL A 114 7.58 14.27 1.05
CA VAL A 114 8.52 13.23 1.49
C VAL A 114 9.98 13.68 1.37
N ALA A 115 10.38 14.33 0.28
CA ALA A 115 11.77 14.75 0.07
C ALA A 115 12.32 15.69 1.19
N PRO A 116 11.67 16.83 1.52
CA PRO A 116 12.13 17.70 2.60
C PRO A 116 12.02 17.04 3.99
N PHE A 117 11.01 16.20 4.20
CA PHE A 117 10.81 15.48 5.46
C PHE A 117 11.94 14.49 5.73
N LEU A 118 12.34 13.73 4.71
CA LEU A 118 13.47 12.80 4.80
C LEU A 118 14.80 13.54 4.99
N SER A 119 15.00 14.70 4.33
CA SER A 119 16.23 15.47 4.50
C SER A 119 16.37 16.09 5.89
N TYR A 120 15.26 16.49 6.52
CA TYR A 120 15.29 17.04 7.87
C TYR A 120 15.61 15.95 8.90
N ILE A 121 15.02 14.75 8.75
CA ILE A 121 15.19 13.64 9.69
C ILE A 121 16.50 12.86 9.47
N GLY A 122 16.94 12.69 8.22
CA GLY A 122 18.15 11.94 7.86
C GLY A 122 19.48 12.67 8.12
N SER A 123 19.44 13.89 8.64
CA SER A 123 20.63 14.72 8.91
C SER A 123 21.28 14.47 10.28
N ASN A 124 20.66 13.67 11.16
CA ASN A 124 21.24 13.31 12.45
C ASN A 124 21.97 11.97 12.35
N GLU A 125 23.30 11.99 12.37
CA GLU A 125 24.21 10.83 12.26
C GLU A 125 24.13 9.84 13.44
N ASN A 126 23.25 10.06 14.43
CA ASN A 126 23.13 9.23 15.63
C ASN A 126 21.80 8.44 15.67
N SER A 127 21.85 7.21 15.12
CA SER A 127 21.13 6.01 15.60
C SER A 127 19.62 5.82 15.35
N ILE A 128 19.00 6.50 14.38
CA ILE A 128 17.80 5.97 13.70
C ILE A 128 17.86 6.42 12.24
N ASN A 129 18.02 5.51 11.28
CA ASN A 129 18.08 5.92 9.87
C ASN A 129 16.72 6.54 9.51
N GLY A 130 16.72 7.69 8.82
CA GLY A 130 15.45 8.35 8.43
C GLY A 130 14.53 7.46 7.59
N THR A 131 15.07 6.40 6.99
CA THR A 131 14.33 5.32 6.34
C THR A 131 13.50 4.48 7.31
N ASP A 132 13.99 4.22 8.51
CA ASP A 132 13.39 3.29 9.48
C ASP A 132 12.16 3.92 10.14
N LEU A 133 12.22 5.24 10.39
CA LEU A 133 11.07 6.03 10.82
C LEU A 133 10.01 6.12 9.72
N ALA A 134 10.41 6.29 8.46
CA ALA A 134 9.46 6.30 7.34
C ALA A 134 8.73 4.95 7.23
N PHE A 135 9.45 3.83 7.35
CA PHE A 135 8.84 2.51 7.40
C PHE A 135 7.89 2.36 8.60
N SER A 136 8.31 2.75 9.79
CA SER A 136 7.49 2.64 11.01
C SER A 136 6.20 3.46 10.94
N ILE A 137 6.28 4.69 10.40
CA ILE A 137 5.11 5.54 10.18
C ILE A 137 4.17 4.90 9.15
N CYS A 138 4.69 4.39 8.04
CA CYS A 138 3.89 3.69 7.04
C CYS A 138 3.21 2.45 7.63
N THR A 139 3.93 1.62 8.39
CA THR A 139 3.37 0.45 9.07
C THR A 139 2.29 0.85 10.07
N GLY A 140 2.49 1.92 10.84
CA GLY A 140 1.49 2.47 11.77
C GLY A 140 0.22 2.93 11.07
N PHE A 141 0.34 3.63 9.94
CA PHE A 141 -0.82 4.01 9.12
C PHE A 141 -1.59 2.80 8.58
N TYR A 142 -0.88 1.76 8.13
CA TYR A 142 -1.53 0.52 7.69
C TYR A 142 -2.22 -0.23 8.85
N ALA A 143 -1.62 -0.24 10.04
CA ALA A 143 -2.22 -0.85 11.23
C ALA A 143 -3.48 -0.10 11.68
N LEU A 144 -3.47 1.24 11.68
CA LEU A 144 -4.66 2.05 11.92
C LEU A 144 -5.75 1.76 10.89
N ASN A 145 -5.39 1.66 9.61
CA ASN A 145 -6.34 1.36 8.55
C ASN A 145 -6.98 -0.03 8.74
N PHE A 146 -6.19 -1.03 9.16
CA PHE A 146 -6.69 -2.35 9.52
C PHE A 146 -7.70 -2.31 10.67
N ILE A 147 -7.39 -1.57 11.75
CA ILE A 147 -8.29 -1.39 12.91
C ILE A 147 -9.61 -0.72 12.50
N PHE A 148 -9.56 0.34 11.68
CA PHE A 148 -10.77 1.00 11.17
C PHE A 148 -11.58 0.13 10.19
N SER A 149 -10.96 -0.89 9.58
CA SER A 149 -11.64 -1.82 8.67
C SER A 149 -12.37 -2.98 9.37
N LEU A 150 -12.04 -3.25 10.64
CA LEU A 150 -12.60 -4.32 11.47
C LEU A 150 -14.03 -3.98 11.95
#